data_AF-A0A839TGL4-F1
#
_entry.id   AF-A0A839TGL4-F1
#
_cell.length_a   1.000
_cell.length_b   1.000
_cell.length_c   1.000
_cell.angle_alpha   90.00
_cell.angle_beta   90.00
_cell.angle_gamma   90.00
#
_symmetry.space_group_name_H-M   'P 1'
#
loop_
_entity.id
_entity.type
_entity.pdbx_description
1 polymer ?
#
loop_
_entity_poly.entity_id
_entity_poly.type
_entity_poly.pdbx_seq_one_letter_code
_entity_poly.pdbx_strand_id
1 'polypeptide(L)'
;MKGSTHLAIGVVIGAAAAAHYPFTLKHAAMYIAVSALSALSADLDGPSMLSSTLGRFSKWLREWLYWSGLLLVIVMGYLYIAKGSFYLEYSILALVLFLLGLIIKDGMIRNVLVSLIGCILIYAGIHNAMVWMSGLGAFVGIAPWLKHRGMTHTVWAVWLWAWISSGLEAYLGLEGIMLVATAGYLSHLIADSMTPSGVKWLYPLYRKSFKLPFK
;
A
#
# COMPACT_ATOMS: atom_id res chain seq x y z
N MET A 1 10.00 -12.51 -1.85
CA MET A 1 9.22 -13.41 -2.73
C MET A 1 8.86 -12.63 -3.99
N LYS A 2 7.91 -13.08 -4.83
CA LYS A 2 7.40 -12.23 -5.92
C LYS A 2 6.33 -11.29 -5.39
N GLY A 3 6.22 -10.09 -5.94
CA GLY A 3 5.17 -9.13 -5.58
C GLY A 3 3.75 -9.67 -5.73
N SER A 4 3.51 -10.53 -6.73
CA SER A 4 2.21 -11.21 -6.90
C SER A 4 1.83 -12.10 -5.72
N THR A 5 2.81 -12.70 -5.03
CA THR A 5 2.55 -13.53 -3.86
C THR A 5 2.19 -12.66 -2.66
N HIS A 6 2.89 -11.55 -2.45
CA HIS A 6 2.54 -10.58 -1.41
C HIS A 6 1.14 -10.00 -1.64
N LEU A 7 0.81 -9.64 -2.89
CA LEU A 7 -0.53 -9.21 -3.26
C LEU A 7 -1.59 -10.26 -2.93
N ALA A 8 -1.36 -11.52 -3.30
CA ALA A 8 -2.29 -12.61 -3.03
C ALA A 8 -2.52 -12.80 -1.52
N ILE A 9 -1.46 -12.78 -0.71
CA ILE A 9 -1.56 -12.86 0.76
C ILE A 9 -2.36 -11.67 1.30
N GLY A 10 -2.07 -10.45 0.85
CA GLY A 10 -2.80 -9.25 1.23
C GLY A 10 -4.29 -9.32 0.90
N VAL A 11 -4.65 -9.78 -0.31
CA VAL A 11 -6.05 -9.99 -0.71
C VAL A 11 -6.74 -11.01 0.19
N VAL A 12 -6.08 -12.12 0.51
CA VAL A 12 -6.63 -13.15 1.41
C VAL A 12 -6.85 -12.59 2.81
N ILE A 13 -5.91 -11.82 3.36
CA ILE A 13 -6.06 -11.16 4.67
C ILE A 13 -7.26 -10.20 4.67
N GLY A 14 -7.39 -9.37 3.63
CA GLY A 14 -8.51 -8.43 3.52
C GLY A 14 -9.86 -9.13 3.32
N ALA A 15 -9.90 -10.23 2.57
CA ALA A 15 -11.11 -11.05 2.40
C ALA A 15 -11.51 -11.75 3.71
N ALA A 16 -10.54 -12.25 4.48
CA ALA A 16 -10.78 -12.82 5.80
C ALA A 16 -11.34 -11.76 6.77
N ALA A 17 -10.81 -10.54 6.73
CA ALA A 17 -11.34 -9.43 7.51
C ALA A 17 -12.77 -9.06 7.11
N ALA A 18 -13.07 -9.05 5.81
CA ALA A 18 -14.44 -8.83 5.32
C ALA A 18 -15.44 -9.89 5.79
N ALA A 19 -14.98 -11.12 6.03
CA ALA A 19 -15.80 -12.19 6.61
C ALA A 19 -15.92 -12.12 8.14
N HIS A 20 -15.00 -11.43 8.82
CA HIS A 20 -14.97 -11.29 10.27
C HIS A 20 -15.79 -10.08 10.76
N TYR A 21 -15.62 -8.93 10.12
CA TYR A 21 -16.34 -7.68 10.46
C TYR A 21 -17.72 -7.62 9.79
N PRO A 22 -18.63 -6.73 10.26
CA PRO A 22 -19.96 -6.57 9.66
C PRO A 22 -19.88 -6.32 8.15
N PHE A 23 -20.43 -7.29 7.39
CA PHE A 23 -20.25 -7.33 5.96
C PHE A 23 -21.11 -6.28 5.25
N THR A 24 -20.44 -5.42 4.49
CA THR A 24 -21.03 -4.68 3.38
C THR A 24 -20.09 -4.80 2.18
N LEU A 25 -20.61 -4.75 0.96
CA LEU A 25 -19.76 -4.78 -0.26
C LEU A 25 -18.68 -3.70 -0.23
N LYS A 26 -19.03 -2.54 0.33
CA LYS A 26 -18.14 -1.39 0.47
C LYS A 26 -17.02 -1.64 1.48
N HIS A 27 -17.33 -2.12 2.69
CA HIS A 27 -16.31 -2.42 3.69
C HIS A 27 -15.41 -3.57 3.24
N ALA A 28 -15.99 -4.59 2.59
CA ALA A 28 -15.23 -5.68 2.01
C ALA A 28 -14.20 -5.18 0.98
N ALA A 29 -14.62 -4.29 0.06
CA ALA A 29 -13.73 -3.67 -0.89
C ALA A 29 -12.61 -2.85 -0.20
N MET A 30 -12.93 -2.11 0.85
CA MET A 30 -11.96 -1.34 1.63
C MET A 30 -10.93 -2.24 2.31
N TYR A 31 -11.34 -3.29 3.02
CA TYR A 31 -10.41 -4.22 3.68
C TYR A 31 -9.47 -4.90 2.68
N ILE A 32 -10.01 -5.37 1.55
CA ILE A 32 -9.22 -6.00 0.49
C ILE A 32 -8.22 -4.99 -0.10
N ALA A 33 -8.67 -3.80 -0.48
CA ALA A 33 -7.84 -2.79 -1.10
C ALA A 33 -6.71 -2.30 -0.17
N VAL A 34 -7.05 -1.98 1.08
CA VAL A 34 -6.08 -1.52 2.09
C VAL A 34 -5.07 -2.62 2.43
N SER A 35 -5.51 -3.86 2.63
CA SER A 35 -4.61 -4.98 2.92
C SER A 35 -3.69 -5.29 1.73
N ALA A 36 -4.24 -5.32 0.51
CA ALA A 36 -3.47 -5.54 -0.72
C ALA A 36 -2.39 -4.46 -0.93
N LEU A 37 -2.75 -3.18 -0.73
CA LEU A 37 -1.79 -2.08 -0.80
C LEU A 37 -0.72 -2.21 0.28
N SER A 38 -1.13 -2.51 1.51
CA SER A 38 -0.22 -2.65 2.65
C SER A 38 0.81 -3.77 2.44
N ALA A 39 0.37 -4.91 1.91
CA ALA A 39 1.24 -6.05 1.59
C ALA A 39 2.26 -5.75 0.48
N LEU A 40 2.05 -4.71 -0.33
CA LEU A 40 2.98 -4.27 -1.38
C LEU A 40 3.81 -3.05 -0.98
N SER A 41 3.44 -2.35 0.10
CA SER A 41 3.99 -1.04 0.42
C SER A 41 5.46 -1.06 0.85
N ALA A 42 5.94 -2.17 1.43
CA ALA A 42 7.35 -2.31 1.77
C ALA A 42 8.26 -2.28 0.53
N ASP A 43 7.77 -2.84 -0.58
CA ASP A 43 8.50 -2.97 -1.85
C ASP A 43 8.36 -1.76 -2.78
N LEU A 44 7.73 -0.68 -2.29
CA LEU A 44 7.86 0.63 -2.94
C LEU A 44 9.33 1.03 -3.11
N ASP A 45 10.24 0.54 -2.24
CA ASP A 45 11.69 0.77 -2.26
C ASP A 45 12.47 -0.03 -3.32
N GLY A 46 11.81 -0.92 -4.06
CA GLY A 46 12.44 -1.89 -4.94
C GLY A 46 12.52 -1.50 -6.41
N PRO A 47 13.23 -2.37 -7.16
CA PRO A 47 12.86 -2.80 -8.50
C PRO A 47 11.35 -2.73 -8.74
N SER A 48 10.78 -2.49 -9.92
CA SER A 48 9.38 -2.94 -10.04
C SER A 48 9.34 -4.40 -9.69
N MET A 49 8.30 -4.68 -8.91
CA MET A 49 7.90 -5.98 -8.46
C MET A 49 7.73 -7.02 -9.59
N LEU A 50 7.71 -6.55 -10.85
CA LEU A 50 7.19 -7.23 -12.00
C LEU A 50 7.90 -6.72 -13.29
N SER A 51 9.20 -6.96 -13.50
CA SER A 51 9.89 -6.49 -14.74
C SER A 51 10.71 -7.45 -15.58
N SER A 52 10.73 -8.76 -15.31
CA SER A 52 11.34 -9.68 -16.30
C SER A 52 10.59 -10.98 -16.54
N THR A 53 9.64 -11.36 -15.68
CA THR A 53 8.91 -12.64 -15.80
C THR A 53 7.40 -12.51 -15.56
N LEU A 54 6.84 -11.34 -15.85
CA LEU A 54 5.41 -11.08 -15.81
C LEU A 54 4.66 -11.98 -16.82
N GLY A 55 3.92 -12.96 -16.31
CA GLY A 55 2.90 -13.66 -17.08
C GLY A 55 1.84 -12.67 -17.60
N ARG A 56 1.16 -13.02 -18.71
CA ARG A 56 0.15 -12.15 -19.34
C ARG A 56 -0.92 -11.66 -18.36
N PHE A 57 -1.34 -12.51 -17.42
CA PHE A 57 -2.37 -12.20 -16.42
C PHE A 57 -1.97 -11.04 -15.49
N SER A 58 -0.74 -11.05 -14.97
CA SER A 58 -0.28 -10.00 -14.06
C SER A 58 -0.05 -8.66 -14.77
N LYS A 59 0.29 -8.67 -16.07
CA LYS A 59 0.30 -7.44 -16.90
C LYS A 59 -1.11 -6.89 -17.05
N TRP A 60 -2.04 -7.76 -17.41
CA TRP A 60 -3.45 -7.42 -17.58
C TRP A 60 -4.03 -6.84 -16.29
N LEU A 61 -3.83 -7.50 -15.14
CA LEU A 61 -4.33 -7.03 -13.84
C LEU A 61 -3.78 -5.65 -13.47
N ARG A 62 -2.48 -5.40 -13.70
CA ARG A 62 -1.88 -4.07 -13.48
C ARG A 62 -2.59 -3.00 -14.30
N GLU A 63 -2.75 -3.22 -15.60
CA GLU A 63 -3.37 -2.22 -16.49
C GLU A 63 -4.78 -1.91 -16.01
N TRP A 64 -5.56 -2.92 -15.63
CA TRP A 64 -6.91 -2.71 -15.08
C TRP A 64 -6.90 -1.93 -13.77
N LEU A 65 -6.02 -2.25 -12.82
CA LEU A 65 -5.90 -1.49 -11.57
C LEU A 65 -5.53 -0.02 -11.83
N TYR A 66 -4.57 0.22 -12.72
CA TYR A 66 -4.14 1.56 -13.09
C TYR A 66 -5.26 2.35 -13.78
N TRP A 67 -5.88 1.81 -14.82
CA TRP A 67 -6.90 2.51 -15.60
C TRP A 67 -8.20 2.68 -14.83
N SER A 68 -8.63 1.70 -14.04
CA SER A 68 -9.81 1.85 -13.17
C SER A 68 -9.56 2.87 -12.05
N GLY A 69 -8.39 2.85 -11.42
CA GLY A 69 -7.99 3.85 -10.44
C GLY A 69 -7.94 5.25 -11.04
N LEU A 70 -7.33 5.41 -12.21
CA LEU A 70 -7.26 6.69 -12.92
C LEU A 70 -8.65 7.21 -13.30
N LEU A 71 -9.51 6.33 -13.84
CA LEU A 71 -10.89 6.68 -14.18
C LEU A 71 -11.64 7.16 -12.92
N LEU A 72 -11.53 6.45 -11.81
CA LEU A 72 -12.17 6.85 -10.56
C LEU A 72 -11.63 8.18 -10.04
N VAL A 73 -10.32 8.43 -10.10
CA VAL A 73 -9.73 9.73 -9.73
C VAL A 73 -10.31 10.86 -10.59
N ILE A 74 -10.43 10.65 -11.91
CA ILE A 74 -11.03 11.63 -12.83
C ILE A 74 -12.50 11.87 -12.51
N VAL A 75 -13.28 10.81 -12.27
CA VAL A 75 -14.70 10.92 -11.92
C VAL A 75 -14.88 11.66 -10.58
N MET A 76 -14.07 11.33 -9.56
CA MET A 76 -14.11 12.01 -8.27
C MET A 76 -13.71 13.49 -8.41
N GLY A 77 -12.68 13.80 -9.19
CA GLY A 77 -12.29 15.18 -9.50
C GLY A 77 -13.39 15.96 -10.22
N TYR A 78 -14.04 15.35 -11.20
CA TYR A 78 -15.19 15.96 -11.89
C TYR A 78 -16.35 16.21 -10.93
N LEU A 79 -16.74 15.26 -10.09
CA LEU A 79 -17.83 15.43 -9.12
C LEU A 79 -17.52 16.54 -8.11
N TYR A 80 -16.26 16.65 -7.69
CA TYR A 80 -15.81 17.72 -6.82
C TYR A 80 -15.93 19.09 -7.50
N ILE A 81 -15.39 19.24 -8.72
CA ILE A 81 -15.37 20.53 -9.44
C ILE A 81 -16.76 20.93 -9.93
N ALA A 82 -17.49 20.01 -10.56
CA ALA A 82 -18.76 20.31 -11.23
C ALA A 82 -19.96 20.31 -10.28
N LYS A 83 -19.92 19.52 -9.20
CA LYS A 83 -21.05 19.35 -8.28
C LYS A 83 -20.74 19.74 -6.83
N GLY A 84 -19.52 20.17 -6.52
CA GLY A 84 -19.10 20.46 -5.14
C GLY A 84 -19.17 19.25 -4.21
N SER A 85 -19.32 18.04 -4.75
CA SER A 85 -19.58 16.82 -3.98
C SER A 85 -18.28 16.05 -3.78
N PHE A 86 -17.87 15.88 -2.53
CA PHE A 86 -16.70 15.08 -2.17
C PHE A 86 -17.12 13.76 -1.51
N TYR A 87 -16.89 12.65 -2.22
CA TYR A 87 -17.17 11.32 -1.68
C TYR A 87 -15.88 10.70 -1.16
N LEU A 88 -15.72 10.74 0.15
CA LEU A 88 -14.46 10.41 0.79
C LEU A 88 -13.99 8.98 0.51
N GLU A 89 -14.86 7.98 0.75
CA GLU A 89 -14.44 6.58 0.67
C GLU A 89 -14.14 6.16 -0.77
N TYR A 90 -14.87 6.69 -1.75
CA TYR A 90 -14.57 6.48 -3.17
C TYR A 90 -13.26 7.16 -3.59
N SER A 91 -12.94 8.32 -3.01
CA SER A 91 -11.67 9.01 -3.27
C SER A 91 -10.49 8.23 -2.72
N ILE A 92 -10.64 7.62 -1.52
CA ILE A 92 -9.63 6.72 -0.95
C ILE A 92 -9.48 5.47 -1.81
N LEU A 93 -10.59 4.82 -2.20
CA LEU A 93 -10.54 3.64 -3.06
C LEU A 93 -9.86 3.94 -4.41
N ALA A 94 -10.18 5.09 -5.02
CA ALA A 94 -9.56 5.54 -6.27
C ALA A 94 -8.05 5.71 -6.12
N LEU A 95 -7.61 6.38 -5.05
CA LEU A 95 -6.20 6.57 -4.73
C LEU A 95 -5.49 5.23 -4.51
N VAL A 96 -6.10 4.31 -3.75
CA VAL A 96 -5.52 2.99 -3.47
C VAL A 96 -5.36 2.16 -4.74
N LEU A 97 -6.38 2.09 -5.59
CA LEU A 97 -6.31 1.36 -6.87
C LEU A 97 -5.27 1.97 -7.82
N PHE A 98 -5.21 3.29 -7.88
CA PHE A 98 -4.24 4.00 -8.69
C PHE A 98 -2.80 3.75 -8.21
N LEU A 99 -2.55 3.86 -6.90
CA LEU A 99 -1.26 3.55 -6.29
C LEU A 99 -0.87 2.08 -6.50
N LEU A 100 -1.80 1.14 -6.33
CA LEU A 100 -1.59 -0.28 -6.65
C LEU A 100 -1.14 -0.48 -8.10
N GLY A 101 -1.78 0.20 -9.06
CA GLY A 101 -1.38 0.16 -10.47
C GLY A 101 0.02 0.74 -10.73
N LEU A 102 0.42 1.77 -9.98
CA LEU A 102 1.73 2.44 -10.11
C LEU A 102 2.88 1.66 -9.44
N ILE A 103 2.64 1.05 -8.28
CA ILE A 103 3.63 0.22 -7.55
C ILE A 103 4.16 -0.91 -8.44
N ILE A 104 3.37 -1.35 -9.43
CA ILE A 104 3.70 -2.43 -10.34
C ILE A 104 4.44 -1.95 -11.61
N LYS A 105 4.55 -0.63 -11.84
CA LYS A 105 5.40 -0.07 -12.91
C LYS A 105 6.85 0.01 -12.45
N ASP A 106 7.76 0.29 -13.39
CA ASP A 106 9.20 0.28 -13.15
C ASP A 106 9.91 1.58 -13.55
N GLY A 107 11.04 1.83 -12.91
CA GLY A 107 11.98 2.89 -13.29
C GLY A 107 11.72 4.28 -12.69
N MET A 108 12.55 5.24 -13.12
CA MET A 108 12.59 6.59 -12.56
C MET A 108 11.26 7.35 -12.70
N ILE A 109 10.53 7.15 -13.80
CA ILE A 109 9.23 7.80 -14.03
C ILE A 109 8.22 7.40 -12.94
N ARG A 110 8.18 6.10 -12.58
CA ARG A 110 7.34 5.64 -11.47
C ARG A 110 7.73 6.34 -10.17
N ASN A 111 9.01 6.36 -9.82
CA ASN A 111 9.46 6.98 -8.57
C ASN A 111 9.04 8.45 -8.49
N VAL A 112 9.20 9.19 -9.59
CA VAL A 112 8.75 10.59 -9.68
C VAL A 112 7.23 10.69 -9.50
N LEU A 113 6.44 9.91 -10.24
CA LEU A 113 4.97 9.95 -10.15
C LEU A 113 4.47 9.60 -8.74
N VAL A 114 5.00 8.54 -8.14
CA VAL A 114 4.65 8.12 -6.78
C VAL A 114 5.06 9.20 -5.77
N SER A 115 6.22 9.85 -5.98
CA SER A 115 6.66 10.96 -5.13
C SER A 115 5.76 12.19 -5.23
N LEU A 116 5.29 12.51 -6.43
CA LEU A 116 4.32 13.59 -6.62
C LEU A 116 3.01 13.30 -5.89
N ILE A 117 2.53 12.05 -5.92
CA ILE A 117 1.37 11.65 -5.13
C ILE A 117 1.66 11.80 -3.62
N GLY A 118 2.85 11.41 -3.17
CA GLY A 118 3.31 11.64 -1.81
C GLY A 118 3.24 13.11 -1.40
N CYS A 119 3.74 14.03 -2.24
CA CYS A 119 3.65 15.48 -2.01
C CYS A 119 2.22 15.99 -1.93
N ILE A 120 1.33 15.50 -2.82
CA ILE A 120 -0.10 15.85 -2.81
C ILE A 120 -0.75 15.39 -1.50
N LEU A 121 -0.45 14.18 -1.04
CA LEU A 121 -0.97 13.65 0.22
C LEU A 121 -0.44 14.43 1.44
N ILE A 122 0.83 14.84 1.42
CA ILE A 122 1.38 15.72 2.46
C ILE A 122 0.63 17.04 2.51
N TYR A 123 0.49 17.70 1.36
CA TYR A 123 -0.22 18.98 1.24
C TYR A 123 -1.66 18.86 1.73
N ALA A 124 -2.39 17.86 1.25
CA ALA A 124 -3.76 17.61 1.69
C ALA A 124 -3.82 17.29 3.20
N GLY A 125 -2.87 16.54 3.73
CA GLY A 125 -2.82 16.17 5.14
C GLY A 125 -2.60 17.39 6.03
N ILE A 126 -1.68 18.28 5.65
CA ILE A 126 -1.43 19.54 6.37
C ILE A 126 -2.65 20.44 6.30
N HIS A 127 -3.21 20.64 5.10
CA HIS A 127 -4.35 21.54 4.88
C HIS A 127 -5.60 21.13 5.67
N ASN A 128 -5.80 19.83 5.86
CA ASN A 128 -6.96 19.29 6.58
C ASN A 128 -6.65 18.83 8.02
N ALA A 129 -5.48 19.17 8.56
CA ALA A 129 -5.01 18.71 9.89
C ALA A 129 -5.02 17.17 10.08
N MET A 130 -4.86 16.41 9.00
CA MET A 130 -4.82 14.94 8.97
C MET A 130 -3.37 14.46 8.98
N VAL A 131 -2.77 14.41 10.18
CA VAL A 131 -1.36 14.03 10.37
C VAL A 131 -1.04 12.64 9.80
N TRP A 132 -1.98 11.69 9.89
CA TRP A 132 -1.84 10.34 9.33
C TRP A 132 -1.71 10.36 7.80
N MET A 133 -2.41 11.27 7.12
CA MET A 133 -2.36 11.42 5.67
C MET A 133 -1.04 12.06 5.23
N SER A 134 -0.52 13.00 6.01
CA SER A 134 0.85 13.50 5.81
C SER A 134 1.90 12.41 6.04
N GLY A 135 1.71 11.54 7.04
CA GLY A 135 2.55 10.37 7.28
C GLY A 135 2.53 9.38 6.10
N LEU A 136 1.35 9.07 5.57
CA LEU A 136 1.20 8.27 4.35
C LEU A 136 1.93 8.92 3.17
N GLY A 137 1.73 10.21 2.96
CA GLY A 137 2.37 10.96 1.88
C GLY A 137 3.89 10.96 2.00
N ALA A 138 4.44 11.10 3.20
CA ALA A 138 5.87 11.01 3.46
C ALA A 138 6.41 9.60 3.16
N PHE A 139 5.71 8.55 3.62
CA PHE A 139 6.08 7.17 3.30
C PHE A 139 6.09 6.92 1.79
N VAL A 140 4.99 7.24 1.11
CA VAL A 140 4.83 7.07 -0.35
C VAL A 140 5.86 7.89 -1.12
N GLY A 141 6.17 9.11 -0.66
CA GLY A 141 7.13 9.98 -1.31
C GLY A 141 8.59 9.59 -1.14
N ILE A 142 8.94 8.98 -0.01
CA ILE A 142 10.33 8.65 0.33
C ILE A 142 10.67 7.21 -0.05
N ALA A 143 9.75 6.26 0.14
CA ALA A 143 9.99 4.84 -0.05
C ALA A 143 10.65 4.49 -1.39
N PRO A 144 10.22 5.04 -2.55
CA PRO A 144 10.81 4.73 -3.86
C PRO A 144 12.31 5.03 -4.02
N TRP A 145 12.88 5.84 -3.13
CA TRP A 145 14.28 6.28 -3.17
C TRP A 145 15.15 5.55 -2.15
N LEU A 146 14.55 4.71 -1.30
CA LEU A 146 15.28 3.93 -0.32
C LEU A 146 15.96 2.72 -0.99
N LYS A 147 17.02 2.22 -0.36
CA LYS A 147 17.64 0.97 -0.79
C LYS A 147 16.65 -0.17 -0.53
N HIS A 148 16.38 -0.97 -1.56
CA HIS A 148 15.55 -2.16 -1.45
C HIS A 148 15.96 -3.05 -0.28
N ARG A 149 14.96 -3.54 0.48
CA ARG A 149 15.16 -4.34 1.71
C ARG A 149 15.95 -3.59 2.79
N GLY A 150 15.79 -2.27 2.81
CA GLY A 150 16.40 -1.34 3.76
C GLY A 150 15.41 -0.94 4.85
N MET A 151 15.11 0.36 4.92
CA MET A 151 14.29 0.93 6.01
C MET A 151 12.83 0.47 5.99
N THR A 152 12.23 0.21 4.81
CA THR A 152 10.84 -0.26 4.71
C THR A 152 10.67 -1.70 5.20
N HIS A 153 11.76 -2.46 5.31
CA HIS A 153 11.77 -3.86 5.73
C HIS A 153 12.21 -4.00 7.19
N THR A 154 11.65 -3.15 8.05
CA THR A 154 12.01 -3.06 9.48
C THR A 154 10.79 -3.12 10.36
N VAL A 155 10.99 -3.48 11.63
CA VAL A 155 9.94 -3.39 12.64
C VAL A 155 9.42 -1.96 12.75
N TRP A 156 10.30 -0.95 12.65
CA TRP A 156 9.94 0.47 12.69
C TRP A 156 8.98 0.86 11.56
N ALA A 157 9.17 0.29 10.37
CA ALA A 157 8.26 0.50 9.25
C ALA A 157 6.87 -0.12 9.52
N VAL A 158 6.80 -1.27 10.19
CA VAL A 158 5.53 -1.86 10.65
C VAL A 158 4.84 -0.94 11.65
N TRP A 159 5.57 -0.42 12.65
CA TRP A 159 5.02 0.53 13.62
C TRP A 159 4.52 1.82 12.96
N LEU A 160 5.29 2.38 12.03
CA LEU A 160 4.90 3.55 11.25
C LEU A 160 3.63 3.27 10.44
N TRP A 161 3.55 2.11 9.80
CA TRP A 161 2.39 1.70 9.00
C TRP A 161 1.14 1.48 9.86
N ALA A 162 1.30 0.90 11.05
CA ALA A 162 0.23 0.76 12.05
C ALA A 162 -0.27 2.14 12.50
N TRP A 163 0.62 3.09 12.78
CA TRP A 163 0.22 4.46 13.14
C TRP A 163 -0.51 5.17 11.99
N ILE A 164 -0.01 5.10 10.75
CA ILE A 164 -0.69 5.66 9.57
C ILE A 164 -2.11 5.07 9.43
N SER A 165 -2.22 3.74 9.51
CA SER A 165 -3.49 3.05 9.34
C SER A 165 -4.46 3.24 10.52
N SER A 166 -3.95 3.50 11.74
CA SER A 166 -4.80 3.90 12.87
C SER A 166 -5.49 5.25 12.65
N GLY A 167 -4.80 6.20 12.02
CA GLY A 167 -5.41 7.47 11.65
C GLY A 167 -6.44 7.33 10.52
N LEU A 168 -6.18 6.44 9.56
CA LEU A 168 -7.15 6.09 8.52
C LEU A 168 -8.41 5.42 9.13
N GLU A 169 -8.23 4.49 10.07
CA GLU A 169 -9.33 3.85 10.80
C GLU A 169 -10.19 4.88 11.54
N ALA A 170 -9.56 5.74 12.33
CA ALA A 170 -10.26 6.79 13.08
C ALA A 170 -11.01 7.76 12.15
N TYR A 171 -10.42 8.08 10.99
CA TYR A 171 -11.02 8.98 10.02
C TYR A 171 -12.21 8.35 9.26
N LEU A 172 -12.15 7.05 8.97
CA LEU A 172 -13.23 6.32 8.32
C LEU A 172 -14.34 5.88 9.28
N GLY A 173 -14.04 5.76 10.58
CA GLY A 173 -14.92 5.11 11.54
C GLY A 173 -15.13 3.61 11.23
N LEU A 174 -14.19 2.99 10.51
CA LEU A 174 -14.27 1.59 10.07
C LEU A 174 -13.30 0.74 10.87
N GLU A 175 -13.82 0.10 11.92
CA GLU A 175 -13.07 -0.75 12.85
C GLU A 175 -12.22 -1.80 12.12
N GLY A 176 -10.98 -1.99 12.59
CA GLY A 176 -10.11 -3.06 12.10
C GLY A 176 -9.25 -2.70 10.90
N ILE A 177 -9.42 -1.53 10.29
CA ILE A 177 -8.55 -1.04 9.20
C ILE A 177 -7.07 -1.03 9.61
N MET A 178 -6.76 -0.58 10.83
CA MET A 178 -5.40 -0.59 11.38
C MET A 178 -4.86 -2.01 11.44
N LEU A 179 -5.63 -2.95 12.00
CA LEU A 179 -5.21 -4.34 12.16
C LEU A 179 -4.98 -5.00 10.80
N VAL A 180 -5.91 -4.80 9.86
CA VAL A 180 -5.87 -5.37 8.51
C VAL A 180 -4.70 -4.81 7.70
N ALA A 181 -4.47 -3.50 7.74
CA ALA A 181 -3.33 -2.86 7.08
C ALA A 181 -2.00 -3.35 7.68
N THR A 182 -1.91 -3.40 9.01
CA THR A 182 -0.72 -3.87 9.72
C THR A 182 -0.45 -5.34 9.44
N ALA A 183 -1.48 -6.19 9.43
CA ALA A 183 -1.36 -7.60 9.07
C ALA A 183 -0.90 -7.78 7.62
N GLY A 184 -1.45 -7.00 6.69
CA GLY A 184 -1.00 -6.97 5.30
C GLY A 184 0.48 -6.64 5.18
N TYR A 185 0.93 -5.53 5.80
CA TYR A 185 2.34 -5.12 5.79
C TYR A 185 3.25 -6.13 6.51
N LEU A 186 2.84 -6.64 7.67
CA LEU A 186 3.61 -7.60 8.44
C LEU A 186 3.76 -8.93 7.68
N SER A 187 2.70 -9.37 6.98
CA SER A 187 2.75 -10.57 6.15
C SER A 187 3.83 -10.49 5.08
N HIS A 188 4.12 -9.29 4.58
CA HIS A 188 5.22 -9.04 3.65
C HIS A 188 6.57 -9.42 4.28
N LEU A 189 6.89 -8.83 5.44
CA LEU A 189 8.16 -9.04 6.11
C LEU A 189 8.32 -10.48 6.62
N ILE A 190 7.24 -11.10 7.09
CA ILE A 190 7.24 -12.50 7.49
C ILE A 190 7.55 -13.38 6.28
N ALA A 191 6.81 -13.21 5.18
CA ALA A 191 7.01 -13.98 3.96
C ALA A 191 8.45 -13.83 3.43
N ASP A 192 9.01 -12.62 3.44
CA ASP A 192 10.39 -12.40 3.03
C ASP A 192 11.43 -12.97 3.99
N SER A 193 11.11 -13.06 5.28
CA SER A 193 11.94 -13.76 6.27
C SER A 193 12.00 -15.27 6.01
N MET A 194 11.02 -15.84 5.32
CA MET A 194 11.01 -17.27 4.93
C MET A 194 11.86 -17.56 3.68
N THR A 195 12.49 -16.53 3.09
CA THR A 195 13.36 -16.67 1.92
C THR A 195 14.85 -16.73 2.31
N PRO A 196 15.75 -17.26 1.46
CA PRO A 196 17.19 -17.25 1.71
C PRO A 196 17.78 -15.86 1.98
N SER A 197 17.17 -14.81 1.39
CA SER A 197 17.59 -13.41 1.54
C SER A 197 17.25 -12.83 2.93
N GLY A 198 16.14 -13.28 3.53
CA GLY A 198 15.64 -12.78 4.80
C GLY A 198 15.29 -11.29 4.83
N VAL A 199 15.04 -10.78 6.05
CA VAL A 199 14.65 -9.38 6.33
C VAL A 199 15.52 -8.79 7.45
N LYS A 200 15.93 -7.53 7.32
CA LYS A 200 16.71 -6.81 8.34
C LYS A 200 15.78 -6.07 9.31
N TRP A 201 15.04 -6.83 10.12
CA TRP A 201 14.01 -6.29 11.02
C TRP A 201 14.45 -5.10 11.88
N LEU A 202 15.72 -5.05 12.28
CA LEU A 202 16.27 -4.07 13.20
C LEU A 202 17.21 -3.05 12.53
N TYR A 203 17.23 -2.97 11.19
CA TYR A 203 17.98 -1.93 10.49
C TYR A 203 17.45 -0.52 10.88
N PRO A 204 18.31 0.50 11.04
CA PRO A 204 19.76 0.53 10.83
C PRO A 204 20.61 0.10 12.03
N LEU A 205 19.98 -0.15 13.20
CA LEU A 205 20.68 -0.52 14.43
C LEU A 205 21.38 -1.88 14.32
N TYR A 206 20.77 -2.83 13.63
CA TYR A 206 21.34 -4.14 13.38
C TYR A 206 21.12 -4.57 11.93
N ARG A 207 22.24 -4.90 11.26
CA ARG A 207 22.27 -5.06 9.80
C ARG A 207 22.12 -6.50 9.30
N LYS A 208 22.13 -7.50 10.20
CA LYS A 208 21.98 -8.90 9.80
C LYS A 208 20.53 -9.20 9.46
N SER A 209 20.31 -9.96 8.39
CA SER A 209 18.99 -10.47 8.03
C SER A 209 18.59 -11.60 8.96
N PHE A 210 17.35 -11.56 9.44
CA PHE A 210 16.69 -12.70 10.04
C PHE A 210 16.08 -13.54 8.91
N LYS A 211 16.32 -14.84 8.96
CA LYS A 211 15.83 -15.80 7.97
C LYS A 211 15.42 -17.10 8.63
N LEU A 212 14.28 -17.63 8.22
CA LEU A 212 13.73 -18.92 8.62
C LEU A 212 13.67 -19.80 7.36
N PRO A 213 14.80 -20.40 6.94
CA PRO A 213 14.78 -21.26 5.77
C PRO A 213 13.95 -22.51 6.10
N PHE A 214 12.81 -22.65 5.44
CA PHE A 214 12.14 -23.94 5.33
C PHE A 214 13.02 -24.80 4.41
N LYS A 215 13.57 -25.90 4.95
CA LYS A 215 14.25 -26.93 4.17
C LYS A 215 13.24 -27.75 3.40
#